data_AF-A0A7V3DHW0-F1
#
_entry.id   AF-A0A7V3DHW0-F1
#
_cell.length_a   1.000
_cell.length_b   1.000
_cell.length_c   1.000
_cell.angle_alpha   90.00
_cell.angle_beta   90.00
_cell.angle_gamma   90.00
#
_symmetry.space_group_name_H-M   'P 1'
#
loop_
_entity.id
_entity.type
_entity.pdbx_description
1 polymer ?
#
loop_
_entity_poly.entity_id
_entity_poly.type
_entity_poly.pdbx_seq_one_letter_code
_entity_poly.pdbx_strand_id
1 'polypeptide(L)'
;MSEDSFNEDEPLAPGLPGIPVIPAALPVFRRAVLEKTTETLRGVRRRWRWMTVAGLCAAYAAGFATMGLWPGGPGLETPAPAGPVAPVADSKDLSGNAEAADPDSLLAKVIGAPRDEQIRLLKETGNAYLARQGDIVNALYYYRQALELIPASRPITVEPNDTWLWVSLNESRMKEGNHENTRS
;
A
#
# COMPACT_ATOMS: atom_id res chain seq x y z
N MET A 1 15.38 2.69 39.50
CA MET A 1 14.61 2.62 38.25
C MET A 1 14.22 4.05 37.93
N SER A 2 15.05 4.72 37.13
CA SER A 2 14.80 6.08 36.68
C SER A 2 14.11 5.98 35.33
N GLU A 3 12.92 6.57 35.22
CA GLU A 3 12.18 6.64 33.97
C GLU A 3 12.92 7.61 33.02
N ASP A 4 13.55 7.08 31.98
CA ASP A 4 14.09 7.89 30.87
C ASP A 4 12.90 8.48 30.10
N SER A 5 12.46 9.66 30.52
CA SER A 5 11.48 10.46 29.78
C SER A 5 12.16 11.06 28.56
N PHE A 6 11.83 10.54 27.38
CA PHE A 6 12.27 11.07 26.09
C PHE A 6 11.85 12.55 25.96
N ASN A 7 12.83 13.45 25.91
CA ASN A 7 12.59 14.89 25.84
C ASN A 7 12.57 15.31 24.36
N GLU A 8 11.38 15.55 23.81
CA GLU A 8 11.19 15.91 22.38
C GLU A 8 11.86 17.24 21.98
N ASP A 9 12.30 18.04 22.96
CA ASP A 9 12.98 19.31 22.75
C ASP A 9 14.52 19.21 22.81
N GLU A 10 15.09 18.01 22.96
CA GLU A 10 16.55 17.84 22.95
C GLU A 10 17.11 18.06 21.53
N PRO A 11 17.95 19.09 21.30
CA PRO A 11 18.47 19.39 19.99
C PRO A 11 19.39 18.26 19.52
N LEU A 12 18.98 17.57 18.44
CA LEU A 12 19.77 16.56 17.75
C LEU A 12 21.22 17.04 17.55
N ALA A 13 22.17 16.27 18.08
CA ALA A 13 23.58 16.61 18.10
C ALA A 13 24.07 17.11 16.73
N PRO A 14 24.71 18.30 16.67
CA PRO A 14 25.21 18.84 15.42
C PRO A 14 26.49 18.10 15.02
N GLY A 15 26.49 17.42 13.87
CA GLY A 15 27.73 17.12 13.17
C GLY A 15 27.86 15.71 12.60
N LEU A 16 27.17 15.45 11.49
CA LEU A 16 27.67 14.55 10.46
C LEU A 16 28.25 15.42 9.32
N PRO A 17 29.57 15.37 9.07
CA PRO A 17 30.19 16.20 8.03
C PRO A 17 29.72 15.75 6.65
N GLY A 18 29.11 16.67 5.89
CA GLY A 18 28.74 16.46 4.48
C GLY A 18 27.26 16.47 4.18
N ILE A 19 26.38 16.49 5.19
CA ILE A 19 24.96 16.77 4.97
C ILE A 19 24.82 18.29 4.88
N PRO A 20 24.28 18.87 3.80
CA PRO A 20 23.98 20.30 3.77
C PRO A 20 23.11 20.58 4.98
N VAL A 21 23.58 21.47 5.86
CA VAL A 21 22.83 21.91 7.04
C VAL A 21 21.51 22.45 6.51
N ILE A 22 20.45 21.64 6.57
CA ILE A 22 19.10 22.11 6.36
C ILE A 22 18.93 23.12 7.49
N PRO A 23 18.85 24.43 7.20
CA PRO A 23 18.77 25.44 8.24
C PRO A 23 17.61 25.01 9.12
N ALA A 24 17.89 24.74 10.40
CA ALA A 24 16.93 24.22 11.37
C ALA A 24 15.62 24.99 11.16
N ALA A 25 14.68 24.31 10.50
CA ALA A 25 13.61 24.99 9.81
C ALA A 25 12.83 25.76 10.85
N LEU A 26 12.87 27.10 10.77
CA LEU A 26 12.13 27.99 11.63
C LEU A 26 10.73 27.38 11.86
N PRO A 27 10.25 27.26 13.10
CA PRO A 27 8.99 26.56 13.39
C PRO A 27 7.81 27.12 12.57
N VAL A 28 7.91 28.38 12.14
CA VAL A 28 7.01 29.06 11.21
C VAL A 28 7.00 28.40 9.82
N PHE A 29 8.17 28.07 9.26
CA PHE A 29 8.28 27.40 7.96
C PHE A 29 7.71 25.99 7.99
N ARG A 30 7.97 25.23 9.07
CA ARG A 30 7.40 23.89 9.26
C ARG A 30 5.86 23.93 9.30
N ARG A 31 5.29 24.89 10.04
CA ARG A 31 3.83 25.10 10.08
C ARG A 31 3.26 25.50 8.72
N ALA A 32 3.91 26.42 8.01
CA ALA A 32 3.47 26.84 6.68
C ALA A 32 3.49 25.69 5.66
N VAL A 33 4.50 24.83 5.72
CA VAL A 33 4.57 23.64 4.85
C VAL A 33 3.49 22.62 5.24
N LEU A 34 3.28 22.34 6.53
CA LEU A 34 2.23 21.43 6.99
C LEU A 34 0.82 21.93 6.66
N GLU A 35 0.57 23.23 6.79
CA GLU A 35 -0.71 23.83 6.42
C GLU A 35 -0.97 23.67 4.91
N LYS A 36 0.05 23.95 4.09
CA LYS A 36 -0.05 23.81 2.64
C LYS A 36 -0.19 22.34 2.17
N THR A 37 0.45 21.39 2.85
CA THR A 37 0.30 19.96 2.53
C THR A 37 -1.04 19.39 3.01
N THR A 38 -1.54 19.84 4.16
CA THR A 38 -2.86 19.39 4.65
C THR A 38 -4.02 19.94 3.82
N GLU A 39 -3.90 21.17 3.32
CA GLU A 39 -4.93 21.78 2.45
C GLU A 39 -5.06 21.04 1.12
N THR A 40 -3.93 20.70 0.50
CA THR A 40 -3.90 19.94 -0.75
C THR A 40 -4.45 18.52 -0.57
N LEU A 41 -4.08 17.83 0.51
CA LEU A 41 -4.57 16.48 0.80
C LEU A 41 -6.08 16.42 1.10
N ARG A 42 -6.63 17.44 1.78
CA ARG A 42 -8.08 17.52 2.03
C ARG A 42 -8.88 17.65 0.72
N GLY A 43 -8.37 18.41 -0.24
CA GLY A 43 -8.98 18.54 -1.58
C GLY A 43 -9.02 17.21 -2.34
N VAL A 44 -7.91 16.47 -2.34
CA VAL A 44 -7.80 15.18 -3.04
C VAL A 44 -8.74 14.14 -2.42
N ARG A 45 -8.80 14.04 -1.10
CA ARG A 45 -9.67 13.07 -0.41
C ARG A 45 -11.15 13.34 -0.69
N ARG A 46 -11.55 14.62 -0.79
CA ARG A 46 -12.92 14.99 -1.14
C ARG A 46 -13.24 14.61 -2.58
N ARG A 47 -12.33 14.87 -3.53
CA ARG A 47 -12.50 14.47 -4.94
C ARG A 47 -12.63 12.96 -5.11
N TRP A 48 -11.81 12.18 -4.41
CA TRP A 48 -11.91 10.71 -4.42
C TRP A 48 -13.27 10.21 -3.94
N ARG A 49 -13.80 10.77 -2.84
CA ARG A 49 -15.15 10.43 -2.36
C ARG A 49 -16.25 10.76 -3.38
N TRP A 50 -16.13 11.87 -4.10
CA TRP A 50 -17.08 12.22 -5.15
C TRP A 50 -16.98 11.28 -6.35
N MET A 51 -15.77 10.87 -6.74
CA MET A 51 -15.58 9.90 -7.83
C MET A 51 -16.20 8.54 -7.50
N THR A 52 -16.06 8.05 -6.26
CA THR A 52 -16.66 6.77 -5.86
C THR A 52 -18.19 6.84 -5.87
N VAL A 53 -18.77 7.93 -5.36
CA VAL A 53 -20.23 8.13 -5.39
C VAL A 53 -20.74 8.23 -6.82
N ALA A 54 -20.07 9.02 -7.68
CA ALA A 54 -20.45 9.16 -9.08
C ALA A 54 -20.38 7.83 -9.85
N GLY A 55 -19.35 7.02 -9.60
CA GLY A 55 -19.22 5.68 -10.17
C GLY A 55 -20.37 4.75 -9.74
N LEU A 56 -20.75 4.78 -8.46
CA LEU A 56 -21.87 3.99 -7.95
C LEU A 56 -23.21 4.42 -8.57
N CYS A 57 -23.44 5.73 -8.69
CA CYS A 57 -24.63 6.27 -9.36
C CYS A 57 -24.68 5.86 -10.84
N ALA A 58 -23.55 5.90 -11.54
CA ALA A 58 -23.47 5.48 -12.95
C ALA A 58 -23.77 3.98 -13.12
N ALA A 59 -23.22 3.12 -12.26
CA ALA A 59 -23.50 1.70 -12.27
C ALA A 59 -24.99 1.40 -11.99
N TYR A 60 -25.60 2.13 -11.03
CA TYR A 60 -27.02 1.99 -10.72
C TYR A 60 -27.90 2.45 -11.89
N ALA A 61 -27.61 3.61 -12.48
CA ALA A 61 -28.34 4.12 -13.63
C ALA A 61 -28.25 3.19 -14.84
N ALA A 62 -27.08 2.59 -15.08
CA ALA A 62 -26.89 1.60 -16.15
C ALA A 62 -27.78 0.36 -15.94
N GLY A 63 -27.89 -0.14 -14.70
CA GLY A 63 -28.78 -1.27 -14.36
C GLY A 63 -30.26 -0.96 -14.58
N PHE A 64 -30.70 0.27 -14.28
CA PHE A 64 -32.08 0.69 -14.57
C PHE A 64 -32.33 0.87 -16.07
N ALA A 65 -31.35 1.42 -16.81
CA ALA A 65 -31.46 1.59 -18.24
C ALA A 65 -31.57 0.24 -18.97
N THR A 66 -30.81 -0.78 -18.55
CA THR A 66 -30.89 -2.12 -19.14
C THR A 66 -32.23 -2.81 -18.86
N MET A 67 -32.83 -2.61 -17.68
CA MET A 67 -34.17 -3.13 -17.40
C MET A 67 -35.27 -2.38 -18.18
N GLY A 68 -35.13 -1.07 -18.38
CA GLY A 68 -36.12 -0.26 -19.08
C GLY A 68 -36.13 -0.45 -20.60
N LEU A 69 -35.00 -0.86 -21.20
CA LEU A 69 -34.87 -1.00 -22.65
C LEU A 69 -35.18 -2.42 -23.16
N TRP A 70 -35.43 -3.40 -22.28
CA TRP A 70 -35.71 -4.78 -22.68
C TRP A 70 -37.22 -5.00 -22.89
N PRO A 71 -37.74 -5.05 -24.15
CA PRO A 71 -39.17 -5.03 -24.44
C PRO A 71 -39.82 -6.43 -24.33
N GLY A 72 -39.33 -7.25 -23.40
CA GLY A 72 -39.74 -8.64 -23.25
C GLY A 72 -39.38 -9.15 -21.86
N GLY A 73 -40.12 -8.70 -20.85
CA GLY A 73 -39.99 -9.24 -19.50
C GLY A 73 -40.25 -10.75 -19.53
N PRO A 74 -39.35 -11.59 -18.98
CA PRO A 74 -39.60 -13.02 -18.89
C PRO A 74 -40.89 -13.21 -18.09
N GLY A 75 -41.84 -13.96 -18.66
CA GLY A 75 -43.00 -14.40 -17.93
C GLY A 75 -42.55 -15.03 -16.62
N LEU A 76 -43.25 -14.71 -15.54
CA LEU A 76 -43.15 -15.39 -14.25
C LEU A 76 -43.53 -16.87 -14.46
N GLU A 77 -42.61 -17.66 -15.00
CA GLU A 77 -42.65 -19.11 -14.85
C GLU A 77 -42.25 -19.40 -13.42
N THR A 78 -43.26 -19.75 -12.63
CA THR A 78 -43.14 -20.34 -11.30
C THR A 78 -42.10 -21.46 -11.36
N PRO A 79 -40.93 -21.35 -10.69
CA PRO A 79 -39.93 -22.38 -10.78
C PRO A 79 -40.43 -23.63 -10.06
N ALA A 80 -40.51 -24.73 -10.82
CA ALA A 80 -40.61 -26.07 -10.24
C ALA A 80 -39.42 -26.31 -9.28
N PRO A 81 -39.59 -27.10 -8.20
CA PRO A 81 -38.55 -27.35 -7.21
C PRO A 81 -37.45 -28.23 -7.81
N ALA A 82 -36.50 -27.59 -8.49
CA ALA A 82 -35.34 -28.24 -9.08
C ALA A 82 -34.14 -28.09 -8.16
N GLY A 83 -33.92 -29.14 -7.35
CA GLY A 83 -32.59 -29.64 -7.01
C GLY A 83 -31.73 -28.83 -6.03
N PRO A 84 -30.71 -29.49 -5.44
CA PRO A 84 -29.84 -28.87 -4.46
C PRO A 84 -28.98 -27.82 -5.15
N VAL A 85 -29.20 -26.57 -4.75
CA VAL A 85 -28.47 -25.38 -5.16
C VAL A 85 -26.98 -25.64 -4.89
N ALA A 86 -26.18 -25.73 -5.96
CA ALA A 86 -24.73 -25.68 -5.82
C ALA A 86 -24.37 -24.35 -5.12
N PRO A 87 -23.52 -24.36 -4.09
CA PRO A 87 -23.22 -23.16 -3.33
C PRO A 87 -22.60 -22.11 -4.27
N VAL A 88 -23.26 -20.95 -4.32
CA VAL A 88 -22.72 -19.71 -4.87
C VAL A 88 -21.38 -19.50 -4.18
N ALA A 89 -20.29 -19.59 -4.96
CA ALA A 89 -18.96 -19.29 -4.49
C ALA A 89 -18.94 -17.81 -4.04
N ASP A 90 -18.99 -17.63 -2.72
CA ASP A 90 -18.73 -16.37 -2.05
C ASP A 90 -17.46 -15.76 -2.63
N SER A 91 -17.60 -14.67 -3.38
CA SER A 91 -16.48 -13.89 -3.90
C SER A 91 -15.90 -12.99 -2.81
N LYS A 92 -15.83 -13.50 -1.59
CA LYS A 92 -15.52 -12.74 -0.38
C LYS A 92 -14.37 -13.33 0.41
N ASP A 93 -13.41 -13.95 -0.27
CA ASP A 93 -12.13 -14.38 0.32
C ASP A 93 -10.96 -14.00 -0.60
N LEU A 94 -10.81 -12.70 -0.90
CA LEU A 94 -9.54 -12.15 -1.39
C LEU A 94 -8.74 -11.42 -0.30
N SER A 95 -9.20 -11.50 0.95
CA SER A 95 -8.34 -11.29 2.09
C SER A 95 -7.94 -12.68 2.56
N GLY A 96 -7.02 -13.30 1.82
CA GLY A 96 -6.35 -14.50 2.32
C GLY A 96 -5.76 -14.13 3.67
N ASN A 97 -6.45 -14.53 4.73
CA ASN A 97 -5.91 -14.63 6.08
C ASN A 97 -4.86 -15.76 6.04
N ALA A 98 -3.81 -15.58 5.24
CA ALA A 98 -2.54 -16.21 5.47
C ALA A 98 -2.18 -15.76 6.87
N GLU A 99 -2.34 -16.68 7.83
CA GLU A 99 -1.93 -16.54 9.21
C GLU A 99 -0.57 -15.85 9.21
N ALA A 100 -0.59 -14.54 9.47
CA ALA A 100 0.52 -13.67 9.14
C ALA A 100 1.66 -14.12 10.05
N ALA A 101 2.67 -14.75 9.44
CA ALA A 101 3.82 -15.26 10.15
C ALA A 101 4.38 -14.13 11.02
N ASP A 102 4.71 -14.47 12.28
CA ASP A 102 5.14 -13.48 13.25
C ASP A 102 6.38 -12.75 12.70
N PRO A 103 6.32 -11.41 12.50
CA PRO A 103 7.36 -10.69 11.78
C PRO A 103 8.74 -10.84 12.42
N ASP A 104 8.79 -10.93 13.75
CA ASP A 104 10.01 -11.11 14.52
C ASP A 104 10.68 -12.46 14.22
N SER A 105 9.87 -13.51 14.01
CA SER A 105 10.36 -14.85 13.63
C SER A 105 10.94 -14.89 12.22
N LEU A 106 10.44 -14.05 11.31
CA LEU A 106 10.97 -13.91 9.95
C LEU A 106 12.28 -13.13 9.95
N LEU A 107 12.39 -12.08 10.76
CA LEU A 107 13.60 -11.28 10.89
C LEU A 107 14.78 -12.07 11.43
N ALA A 108 14.54 -12.98 12.38
CA ALA A 108 15.56 -13.89 12.88
C ALA A 108 16.18 -14.76 11.77
N LYS A 109 15.40 -15.10 10.72
CA LYS A 109 15.87 -15.89 9.57
C LYS A 109 16.65 -15.06 8.55
N VAL A 110 16.52 -13.74 8.57
CA VAL A 110 17.25 -12.85 7.65
C VAL A 110 18.75 -12.86 7.95
N ILE A 111 19.12 -12.99 9.22
CA ILE A 111 20.52 -12.97 9.67
C ILE A 111 21.19 -14.31 9.32
N GLY A 112 21.82 -14.35 8.14
CA GLY A 112 22.57 -15.53 7.65
C GLY A 112 21.98 -16.17 6.39
N ALA A 113 20.81 -15.72 5.94
CA ALA A 113 20.24 -16.15 4.67
C ALA A 113 21.03 -15.60 3.47
N PRO A 114 21.04 -16.28 2.31
CA PRO A 114 21.59 -15.73 1.07
C PRO A 114 20.77 -14.51 0.59
N ARG A 115 21.39 -13.62 -0.19
CA ARG A 115 20.80 -12.32 -0.57
C ARG A 115 19.40 -12.42 -1.20
N ASP A 116 19.17 -13.39 -2.09
CA ASP A 116 17.85 -13.58 -2.71
C ASP A 116 16.78 -14.01 -1.68
N GLU A 117 17.18 -14.80 -0.68
CA GLU A 117 16.29 -15.24 0.39
C GLU A 117 16.07 -14.13 1.42
N GLN A 118 17.06 -13.27 1.69
CA GLN A 118 16.88 -12.06 2.50
C GLN A 118 15.83 -11.13 1.88
N ILE A 119 15.86 -10.94 0.56
CA ILE A 119 14.86 -10.12 -0.15
C ILE A 119 13.46 -10.71 0.03
N ARG A 120 13.32 -12.04 -0.15
CA ARG A 120 12.03 -12.72 0.04
C ARG A 120 11.54 -12.56 1.48
N LEU A 121 12.39 -12.82 2.47
CA LEU A 121 12.04 -12.72 3.88
C LEU A 121 11.65 -11.30 4.28
N LEU A 122 12.39 -10.27 3.85
CA LEU A 122 12.06 -8.88 4.13
C LEU A 122 10.71 -8.46 3.52
N LYS A 123 10.43 -8.94 2.30
CA LYS A 123 9.12 -8.75 1.65
C LYS A 123 8.00 -9.43 2.44
N GLU A 124 8.20 -10.68 2.87
CA GLU A 124 7.24 -11.39 3.72
C GLU A 124 7.03 -10.70 5.07
N THR A 125 8.09 -10.20 5.71
CA THR A 125 7.99 -9.43 6.96
C THR A 125 7.16 -8.15 6.75
N GLY A 126 7.41 -7.41 5.67
CA GLY A 126 6.62 -6.22 5.32
C GLY A 126 5.14 -6.55 5.10
N ASN A 127 4.85 -7.66 4.41
CA ASN A 127 3.48 -8.15 4.22
C ASN A 127 2.83 -8.51 5.57
N ALA A 128 3.57 -9.12 6.50
CA ALA A 128 3.06 -9.49 7.83
C ALA A 128 2.69 -8.25 8.67
N TYR A 129 3.50 -7.20 8.67
CA TYR A 129 3.17 -5.93 9.34
C TYR A 129 1.92 -5.27 8.77
N LEU A 130 1.79 -5.31 7.45
CA LEU A 130 0.64 -4.74 6.75
C LEU A 130 -0.64 -5.56 7.02
N ALA A 131 -0.54 -6.88 7.07
CA ALA A 131 -1.68 -7.77 7.32
C ALA A 131 -2.16 -7.74 8.78
N ARG A 132 -1.25 -7.71 9.76
CA ARG A 132 -1.62 -7.86 11.19
C ARG A 132 -2.22 -6.60 11.80
N GLN A 133 -1.65 -5.43 11.49
CA GLN A 133 -2.02 -4.17 12.15
C GLN A 133 -2.28 -3.03 11.15
N GLY A 134 -2.09 -3.26 9.86
CA GLY A 134 -2.07 -2.17 8.89
C GLY A 134 -0.93 -1.20 9.15
N ASP A 135 0.18 -1.66 9.73
CA ASP A 135 1.32 -0.81 10.06
C ASP A 135 2.13 -0.54 8.78
N ILE A 136 1.73 0.52 8.10
CA ILE A 136 2.33 0.95 6.83
C ILE A 136 3.79 1.40 7.05
N VAL A 137 4.12 1.98 8.22
CA VAL A 137 5.46 2.54 8.46
C VAL A 137 6.49 1.43 8.54
N ASN A 138 6.21 0.40 9.32
CA ASN A 138 7.09 -0.76 9.43
C ASN A 138 7.13 -1.56 8.13
N ALA A 139 6.00 -1.74 7.46
CA ALA A 139 5.97 -2.39 6.14
C ALA A 139 6.86 -1.66 5.11
N LEU A 140 6.76 -0.33 5.05
CA LEU A 140 7.60 0.50 4.17
C LEU A 140 9.08 0.37 4.49
N TYR A 141 9.45 0.33 5.77
CA TYR A 141 10.84 0.19 6.20
C TYR A 141 11.46 -1.09 5.64
N TYR A 142 10.80 -2.24 5.82
CA TYR A 142 11.32 -3.53 5.34
C TYR A 142 11.28 -3.66 3.82
N TYR A 143 10.26 -3.10 3.15
CA TYR A 143 10.25 -3.06 1.69
C TYR A 143 11.39 -2.23 1.12
N ARG A 144 11.73 -1.08 1.73
CA ARG A 144 12.90 -0.30 1.31
C ARG A 144 14.18 -1.09 1.44
N GLN A 145 14.37 -1.75 2.59
CA GLN A 145 15.53 -2.60 2.81
C GLN A 145 15.63 -3.74 1.77
N ALA A 146 14.50 -4.36 1.43
CA ALA A 146 14.46 -5.36 0.36
C ALA A 146 14.84 -4.76 -1.02
N LEU A 147 14.35 -3.55 -1.33
CA LEU A 147 14.67 -2.86 -2.58
C LEU A 147 16.15 -2.46 -2.68
N GLU A 148 16.78 -2.05 -1.59
CA GLU A 148 18.22 -1.73 -1.53
C GLU A 148 19.08 -2.96 -1.85
N LEU A 149 18.62 -4.15 -1.45
CA LEU A 149 19.28 -5.41 -1.78
C LEU A 149 19.11 -5.79 -3.26
N ILE A 150 18.12 -5.28 -3.98
CA ILE A 150 17.93 -5.57 -5.41
C ILE A 150 18.73 -4.54 -6.23
N PRO A 151 19.66 -4.96 -7.11
CA PRO A 151 20.33 -4.02 -8.01
C PRO A 151 19.33 -3.37 -8.99
N ALA A 152 19.52 -2.08 -9.29
CA ALA A 152 18.60 -1.31 -10.14
C ALA A 152 18.46 -1.85 -11.57
N SER A 153 19.44 -2.63 -12.04
CA SER A 153 19.44 -3.28 -13.35
C SER A 153 18.62 -4.56 -13.42
N ARG A 154 18.17 -5.14 -12.29
CA ARG A 154 17.43 -6.40 -12.29
C ARG A 154 15.93 -6.13 -12.36
N PRO A 155 15.20 -6.69 -13.35
CA PRO A 155 13.75 -6.61 -13.38
C PRO A 155 13.19 -7.40 -12.19
N ILE A 156 12.35 -6.75 -11.39
CA ILE A 156 11.67 -7.37 -10.26
C ILE A 156 10.42 -8.08 -10.80
N THR A 157 10.34 -9.39 -10.57
CA THR A 157 9.15 -10.19 -10.90
C THR A 157 8.02 -9.84 -9.93
N VAL A 158 6.90 -9.34 -10.46
CA VAL A 158 5.69 -9.11 -9.67
C VAL A 158 4.94 -10.43 -9.55
N GLU A 159 4.75 -10.91 -8.33
CA GLU A 159 3.98 -12.12 -8.05
C GLU A 159 2.50 -11.76 -7.85
N PRO A 160 1.55 -12.65 -8.20
CA PRO A 160 0.12 -12.38 -8.02
C PRO A 160 -0.29 -12.13 -6.57
N ASN A 161 0.51 -12.60 -5.61
CA ASN A 161 0.27 -12.43 -4.17
C ASN A 161 0.99 -11.20 -3.59
N ASP A 162 1.55 -10.34 -4.44
CA ASP A 162 2.24 -9.14 -4.00
C ASP A 162 1.27 -8.10 -3.48
N THR A 163 1.62 -7.53 -2.34
CA THR A 163 0.84 -6.44 -1.77
C THR A 163 0.93 -5.22 -2.67
N TRP A 164 -0.19 -4.51 -2.84
CA TRP A 164 -0.28 -3.28 -3.63
C TRP A 164 0.83 -2.27 -3.30
N LEU A 165 1.25 -2.19 -2.02
CA LEU A 165 2.28 -1.29 -1.56
C LEU A 165 3.65 -1.63 -2.17
N TRP A 166 4.04 -2.91 -2.14
CA TRP A 166 5.26 -3.39 -2.79
C TRP A 166 5.28 -3.06 -4.29
N VAL A 167 4.17 -3.35 -4.99
CA VAL A 167 4.02 -3.08 -6.42
C VAL A 167 4.19 -1.58 -6.71
N SER A 168 3.55 -0.70 -5.93
CA SER A 168 3.62 0.75 -6.12
C SER A 168 5.02 1.33 -5.91
N LEU A 169 5.78 0.80 -4.94
CA LEU A 169 7.17 1.20 -4.70
C LEU A 169 8.07 0.77 -5.85
N ASN A 170 7.89 -0.46 -6.33
CA ASN A 170 8.65 -1.00 -7.44
C ASN A 170 8.41 -0.19 -8.73
N GLU A 171 7.15 0.13 -9.03
CA GLU A 171 6.80 0.95 -10.19
C GLU A 171 7.41 2.36 -10.12
N SER A 172 7.40 2.98 -8.93
CA SER A 172 8.00 4.30 -8.71
C SER A 172 9.51 4.28 -8.95
N ARG A 173 10.20 3.26 -8.43
CA ARG A 173 11.64 3.07 -8.64
C ARG A 173 12.01 2.86 -10.11
N MET A 174 11.21 2.09 -10.86
CA MET A 174 11.44 1.90 -12.30
C MET A 174 11.28 3.19 -13.09
N LYS A 175 10.32 4.04 -12.71
CA LYS A 175 10.12 5.36 -13.32
C LYS A 175 11.32 6.28 -13.07
N GLU A 176 11.87 6.27 -11.86
CA GLU A 176 13.07 7.06 -11.52
C GLU A 176 14.29 6.64 -12.35
N GLY A 177 14.57 5.34 -12.46
CA GLY A 177 15.70 4.84 -13.27
C GLY A 177 15.58 5.20 -14.76
N ASN A 178 14.36 5.25 -15.30
CA ASN A 178 14.13 5.67 -16.69
C ASN A 178 14.39 7.18 -16.92
N HIS A 179 14.14 8.01 -15.91
CA HIS A 179 14.42 9.44 -15.99
C HIS A 179 15.91 9.78 -15.91
N GLU A 180 16.71 8.95 -15.22
CA GLU A 180 18.16 9.12 -15.16
C GLU A 180 18.82 8.75 -16.49
N ASN A 181 18.38 7.66 -17.13
CA ASN A 181 18.91 7.20 -18.42
C ASN A 181 18.59 8.16 -19.59
N THR A 182 17.57 9.01 -19.48
CA THR A 182 17.21 9.99 -20.53
C THR A 182 17.94 11.32 -20.40
N ARG A 183 18.68 11.55 -19.30
CA ARG A 183 19.48 12.77 -19.07
C ARG A 183 20.97 12.61 -19.37
N SER A 184 21.45 11.39 -19.61
CA SER A 184 22.84 11.12 -20.03
C SER A 184 22.95 11.12 -21.56
#